data_AF-A0A2T0KCU6-F1
#
_entry.id   AF-A0A2T0KCU6-F1
#
_cell.length_a   1.000
_cell.length_b   1.000
_cell.length_c   1.000
_cell.angle_alpha   90.00
_cell.angle_beta   90.00
_cell.angle_gamma   90.00
#
_symmetry.space_group_name_H-M   'P 1'
#
loop_
_entity.id
_entity.type
_entity.pdbx_description
1 polymer ?
#
loop_
_entity_poly.entity_id
_entity_poly.type
_entity_poly.pdbx_seq_one_letter_code
_entity_poly.pdbx_strand_id
1 'polypeptide(L)'
;MSDTRIRVAAGWAAAYGTLALAWAVTGRGYPFGGNDPAPDTSALRALDPGVGAPVFAAVLLTAAVALLAVPHGAVLRSTVPHGTVSHGTVPGSMVPRGAVRFLVLGYLWLTAGALLLLVPDVRLLALAGYLPMLIAGLPFGWPDIDYGTVFTWTLGNQVLALIGGVLIARAALVRQRRTAGDCEDCGRSDGWTSPEAAARWGRVAVWIAAACPAAYAVSRLSWALGHPARRRRRAAPRAAQRRCRGRARRTGPVRAGRSGADIGARPAVG
;
A
#
# COMPACT_ATOMS: atom_id res chain seq x y z
N MET A 1 -24.34 15.37 2.81
CA MET A 1 -23.34 14.76 1.89
C MET A 1 -22.17 14.11 2.62
N SER A 2 -21.68 14.67 3.72
CA SER A 2 -20.53 14.17 4.47
C SER A 2 -20.75 12.80 5.15
N ASP A 3 -21.97 12.50 5.62
CA ASP A 3 -22.30 11.17 6.14
C ASP A 3 -22.25 10.07 5.08
N THR A 4 -22.59 10.40 3.83
CA THR A 4 -22.46 9.48 2.70
C THR A 4 -21.00 9.08 2.48
N ARG A 5 -20.06 10.03 2.59
CA ARG A 5 -18.62 9.74 2.43
C ARG A 5 -18.12 8.75 3.49
N ILE A 6 -18.56 8.92 4.73
CA ILE A 6 -18.20 8.03 5.86
C ILE A 6 -18.80 6.64 5.65
N ARG A 7 -20.08 6.55 5.24
CA ARG A 7 -20.73 5.27 4.94
C ARG A 7 -20.10 4.54 3.77
N VAL A 8 -19.69 5.25 2.72
CA VAL A 8 -18.98 4.66 1.57
C VAL A 8 -17.63 4.10 2.01
N ALA A 9 -16.85 4.84 2.81
CA ALA A 9 -15.59 4.36 3.34
C ALA A 9 -15.76 3.14 4.25
N ALA A 10 -16.78 3.16 5.12
CA ALA A 10 -17.10 2.04 6.00
C ALA A 10 -17.57 0.80 5.22
N GLY A 11 -18.42 1.00 4.21
CA GLY A 11 -18.89 -0.08 3.33
C GLY A 11 -17.75 -0.72 2.56
N TRP A 12 -16.83 0.08 2.02
CA TRP A 12 -15.61 -0.43 1.39
C TRP A 12 -14.75 -1.22 2.38
N ALA A 13 -14.49 -0.67 3.57
CA ALA A 13 -13.66 -1.33 4.59
C ALA A 13 -14.29 -2.65 5.07
N ALA A 14 -15.61 -2.68 5.24
CA ALA A 14 -16.35 -3.89 5.60
C ALA A 14 -16.28 -4.95 4.49
N ALA A 15 -16.50 -4.55 3.23
CA ALA A 15 -16.44 -5.45 2.09
C ALA A 15 -15.05 -6.05 1.91
N TYR A 16 -14.00 -5.22 1.89
CA TYR A 16 -12.63 -5.71 1.72
C TYR A 16 -12.11 -6.45 2.96
N GLY A 17 -12.50 -6.03 4.17
CA GLY A 17 -12.20 -6.75 5.41
C GLY A 17 -12.86 -8.14 5.47
N THR A 18 -14.10 -8.26 4.99
CA THR A 18 -14.80 -9.57 4.88
C THR A 18 -14.15 -10.45 3.82
N LEU A 19 -13.73 -9.87 2.70
CA LEU A 19 -12.97 -10.58 1.67
C LEU A 19 -11.62 -11.08 2.22
N ALA A 20 -10.92 -10.25 2.99
CA ALA A 20 -9.69 -10.64 3.66
C ALA A 20 -9.92 -11.75 4.70
N LEU A 21 -11.04 -11.70 5.42
CA LEU A 21 -11.45 -12.77 6.34
C LEU A 21 -11.71 -14.08 5.58
N ALA A 22 -12.36 -14.03 4.43
CA ALA A 22 -12.57 -15.20 3.59
C ALA A 22 -11.24 -15.81 3.12
N TRP A 23 -10.24 -14.99 2.75
CA TRP A 23 -8.90 -15.49 2.45
C TRP A 23 -8.20 -16.10 3.67
N ALA A 24 -8.37 -15.49 4.85
CA ALA A 24 -7.80 -16.02 6.10
C ALA A 24 -8.39 -17.40 6.46
N VAL A 25 -9.71 -17.58 6.28
CA VAL A 25 -10.40 -18.85 6.58
C VAL A 25 -10.11 -19.91 5.53
N THR A 26 -10.08 -19.54 4.24
CA THR A 26 -9.86 -20.50 3.15
C THR A 26 -8.39 -20.83 2.93
N GLY A 27 -7.47 -20.00 3.43
CA GLY A 27 -6.03 -20.11 3.21
C GLY A 27 -5.60 -19.91 1.75
N ARG A 28 -6.48 -19.37 0.89
CA ARG A 28 -6.25 -19.25 -0.55
C ARG A 28 -6.59 -17.85 -1.06
N GLY A 29 -5.90 -17.42 -2.12
CA GLY A 29 -6.24 -16.22 -2.87
C GLY A 29 -5.76 -14.89 -2.28
N TYR A 30 -5.07 -14.90 -1.13
CA TYR A 30 -4.47 -13.69 -0.58
C TYR A 30 -3.39 -13.14 -1.54
N PRO A 31 -3.51 -11.89 -2.01
CA PRO A 31 -2.75 -11.38 -3.14
C PRO A 31 -1.35 -10.85 -2.79
N PHE A 32 -1.04 -10.63 -1.50
CA PHE A 32 0.19 -9.96 -1.06
C PHE A 32 1.18 -10.95 -0.42
N GLY A 33 2.42 -10.50 -0.25
CA GLY A 33 3.47 -11.28 0.39
C GLY A 33 4.01 -12.39 -0.50
N GLY A 34 4.18 -13.60 0.06
CA GLY A 34 4.75 -14.75 -0.67
C GLY A 34 3.96 -15.22 -1.90
N ASN A 35 2.72 -14.75 -2.08
CA ASN A 35 1.88 -15.04 -3.25
C ASN A 35 2.01 -13.99 -4.38
N ASP A 36 2.73 -12.90 -4.15
CA ASP A 36 2.96 -11.88 -5.18
C ASP A 36 3.91 -12.41 -6.25
N PRO A 37 3.57 -12.34 -7.56
CA PRO A 37 4.45 -12.76 -8.65
C PRO A 37 5.73 -11.91 -8.76
N ALA A 38 5.79 -10.72 -8.14
CA ALA A 38 6.97 -9.85 -8.14
C ALA A 38 7.32 -9.36 -6.71
N PRO A 39 7.76 -10.26 -5.81
CA PRO A 39 7.93 -9.91 -4.40
C PRO A 39 9.08 -8.93 -4.15
N ASP A 40 10.08 -8.86 -5.03
CA ASP A 40 11.27 -8.02 -4.84
C ASP A 40 10.97 -6.52 -4.81
N THR A 41 9.84 -6.09 -5.37
CA THR A 41 9.42 -4.70 -5.46
C THR A 41 8.48 -4.26 -4.34
N SER A 42 7.99 -5.19 -3.53
CA SER A 42 6.95 -4.94 -2.52
C SER A 42 7.55 -4.76 -1.11
N ALA A 43 7.01 -3.79 -0.35
CA ALA A 43 7.34 -3.64 1.06
C ALA A 43 6.87 -4.83 1.90
N LEU A 44 5.83 -5.53 1.44
CA LEU A 44 5.22 -6.68 2.12
C LEU A 44 5.86 -8.01 1.74
N ARG A 45 7.01 -8.03 1.05
CA ARG A 45 7.65 -9.25 0.53
C ARG A 45 7.94 -10.34 1.57
N ALA A 46 8.15 -9.95 2.82
CA ALA A 46 8.43 -10.87 3.92
C ALA A 46 7.16 -11.26 4.70
N LEU A 47 6.00 -10.73 4.33
CA LEU A 47 4.74 -11.01 4.99
C LEU A 47 4.27 -12.42 4.60
N ASP A 48 4.13 -13.27 5.60
CA ASP A 48 3.52 -14.58 5.43
C ASP A 48 2.03 -14.42 5.09
N PRO A 49 1.52 -15.06 4.01
CA PRO A 49 0.11 -14.96 3.64
C PRO A 49 -0.87 -15.40 4.73
N GLY A 50 -0.49 -16.37 5.56
CA GLY A 50 -1.27 -16.86 6.69
C GLY A 50 -1.42 -15.85 7.83
N VAL A 51 -0.50 -14.88 7.92
CA VAL A 51 -0.58 -13.75 8.89
C VAL A 51 -1.17 -12.51 8.23
N GLY A 52 -0.86 -12.26 6.95
CA GLY A 52 -1.31 -11.08 6.24
C GLY A 52 -2.83 -10.99 6.12
N ALA A 53 -3.49 -12.07 5.68
CA ALA A 53 -4.94 -12.12 5.51
C ALA A 53 -5.72 -11.80 6.81
N PRO A 54 -5.46 -12.46 7.96
CA PRO A 54 -6.18 -12.15 9.19
C PRO A 54 -5.88 -10.76 9.74
N VAL A 55 -4.66 -10.23 9.58
CA VAL A 55 -4.33 -8.86 9.99
C VAL A 55 -5.12 -7.84 9.17
N PHE A 56 -5.17 -8.00 7.84
CA PHE A 56 -5.99 -7.13 6.97
C PHE A 56 -7.46 -7.20 7.34
N ALA A 57 -7.99 -8.40 7.59
CA ALA A 57 -9.38 -8.59 8.01
C ALA A 57 -9.66 -7.84 9.31
N ALA A 58 -8.84 -8.08 10.35
CA ALA A 58 -9.00 -7.45 11.64
C ALA A 58 -8.97 -5.92 11.52
N VAL A 59 -7.94 -5.38 10.88
CA VAL A 59 -7.77 -3.92 10.72
C VAL A 59 -8.95 -3.31 9.96
N LEU A 60 -9.34 -3.86 8.81
CA LEU A 60 -10.39 -3.22 8.00
C LEU A 60 -11.78 -3.34 8.62
N LEU A 61 -12.08 -4.46 9.28
CA LEU A 61 -13.32 -4.62 10.02
C LEU A 61 -13.38 -3.67 11.22
N THR A 62 -12.29 -3.52 11.98
CA THR A 62 -12.24 -2.54 13.07
C THR A 62 -12.31 -1.10 12.56
N ALA A 63 -11.77 -0.80 11.38
CA ALA A 63 -11.93 0.51 10.73
C ALA A 63 -13.38 0.77 10.32
N ALA A 64 -14.07 -0.23 9.76
CA ALA A 64 -15.49 -0.12 9.44
C ALA A 64 -16.33 0.15 10.70
N VAL A 65 -16.07 -0.59 11.78
CA VAL A 65 -16.72 -0.35 13.07
C VAL A 65 -16.39 1.04 13.61
N ALA A 66 -15.13 1.47 13.60
CA ALA A 66 -14.74 2.81 14.08
C ALA A 66 -15.40 3.95 13.29
N LEU A 67 -15.62 3.76 11.99
CA LEU A 67 -16.31 4.73 11.14
C LEU A 67 -17.81 4.82 11.44
N LEU A 68 -18.46 3.69 11.79
CA LEU A 68 -19.90 3.61 12.02
C LEU A 68 -20.31 3.82 13.49
N ALA A 69 -19.54 3.29 14.42
CA ALA A 69 -19.94 3.13 15.82
C ALA A 69 -19.64 4.35 16.70
N VAL A 70 -18.79 5.28 16.25
CA VAL A 70 -18.44 6.45 17.07
C VAL A 70 -19.43 7.58 16.75
N PRO A 71 -20.46 7.83 17.59
CA PRO A 71 -21.51 8.79 17.31
C PRO A 71 -20.95 10.19 17.07
N HIS A 72 -21.58 10.89 16.14
CA HIS A 72 -21.12 12.18 15.61
C HIS A 72 -21.42 13.38 16.51
N GLY A 73 -22.07 13.20 17.66
CA GLY A 73 -22.53 14.31 18.48
C GLY A 73 -22.81 13.91 19.91
N ALA A 74 -21.98 14.43 20.81
CA ALA A 74 -22.42 15.00 22.08
C ALA A 74 -21.40 16.07 22.49
N VAL A 75 -21.07 16.96 21.55
CA VAL A 75 -20.69 18.31 21.95
C VAL A 75 -22.02 18.98 22.19
N LEU A 76 -22.52 18.87 23.42
CA LEU A 76 -23.34 19.94 23.96
C LEU A 76 -22.51 21.19 23.71
N ARG A 77 -22.95 21.95 22.71
CA ARG A 77 -22.63 23.35 22.54
C ARG A 77 -22.97 23.93 23.89
N SER A 78 -21.96 24.07 24.74
CA SER A 78 -22.04 24.90 25.91
C SER A 78 -22.10 26.32 25.37
N THR A 79 -23.25 26.72 24.84
CA THR A 79 -23.80 28.01 25.18
C THR A 79 -23.94 27.95 26.69
N VAL A 80 -22.84 28.25 27.40
CA VAL A 80 -22.91 28.79 28.74
C VAL A 80 -23.29 30.23 28.48
N PRO A 81 -24.55 30.67 28.70
CA PRO A 81 -24.76 32.07 28.98
C PRO A 81 -23.85 32.39 30.17
N HIS A 82 -23.04 33.45 30.08
CA HIS A 82 -22.34 33.97 31.24
C HIS A 82 -23.38 34.34 32.31
N GLY A 83 -23.64 33.39 33.22
CA GLY A 83 -24.71 33.50 34.18
C GLY A 83 -24.94 32.16 34.86
N THR A 84 -24.27 32.00 36.01
CA THR A 84 -24.59 31.11 37.14
C THR A 84 -24.67 29.61 36.88
N VAL A 85 -23.83 28.81 37.56
CA VAL A 85 -24.26 27.76 38.51
C VAL A 85 -23.05 27.06 39.15
N SER A 86 -23.27 26.78 40.44
CA SER A 86 -22.50 26.16 41.50
C SER A 86 -21.71 24.87 41.21
N HIS A 87 -20.65 24.73 42.01
CA HIS A 87 -19.94 23.49 42.30
C HIS A 87 -20.89 22.38 42.80
N GLY A 88 -20.98 21.28 42.06
CA GLY A 88 -21.65 20.05 42.46
C GLY A 88 -21.05 18.85 41.71
N THR A 89 -20.47 17.95 42.48
CA THR A 89 -19.58 16.85 42.09
C THR A 89 -20.31 15.69 41.39
N VAL A 90 -19.72 15.12 40.33
CA VAL A 90 -20.01 13.74 39.87
C VAL A 90 -18.70 13.04 39.46
N PRO A 91 -18.23 12.02 40.20
CA PRO A 91 -17.10 11.20 39.78
C PRO A 91 -17.63 9.95 39.07
N GLY A 92 -17.78 10.02 37.75
CA GLY A 92 -18.15 8.88 36.90
C GLY A 92 -17.13 8.70 35.79
N SER A 93 -16.16 7.81 36.01
CA SER A 93 -15.22 7.22 35.03
C SER A 93 -15.02 8.03 33.74
N MET A 94 -14.27 9.14 33.84
CA MET A 94 -13.82 9.90 32.68
C MET A 94 -12.69 9.13 32.00
N VAL A 95 -13.02 8.23 31.06
CA VAL A 95 -12.13 8.15 29.90
C VAL A 95 -12.22 9.53 29.26
N PRO A 96 -11.14 10.32 29.20
CA PRO A 96 -11.22 11.64 28.59
C PRO A 96 -11.69 11.42 27.16
N ARG A 97 -12.89 11.91 26.82
CA ARG A 97 -13.52 11.71 25.50
C ARG A 97 -12.59 12.17 24.36
N GLY A 98 -11.62 13.05 24.68
CA GLY A 98 -10.50 13.40 23.81
C GLY A 98 -9.57 12.22 23.46
N ALA A 99 -9.21 11.36 24.41
CA ALA A 99 -8.32 10.22 24.17
C ALA A 99 -8.93 9.20 23.20
N VAL A 100 -10.22 8.85 23.37
CA VAL A 100 -10.92 7.96 22.42
C VAL A 100 -10.93 8.57 21.02
N ARG A 101 -11.16 9.88 20.91
CA ARG A 101 -11.09 10.61 19.64
C ARG A 101 -9.68 10.53 19.01
N PHE A 102 -8.63 10.79 19.79
CA PHE A 102 -7.26 10.71 19.31
C PHE A 102 -6.91 9.29 18.85
N LEU A 103 -7.34 8.26 19.59
CA LEU A 103 -7.13 6.86 19.23
C LEU A 103 -7.85 6.51 17.93
N VAL A 104 -9.13 6.89 17.77
CA VAL A 104 -9.90 6.60 16.56
C VAL A 104 -9.32 7.33 15.35
N LEU A 105 -9.02 8.62 15.46
CA LEU A 105 -8.43 9.38 14.36
C LEU A 105 -7.04 8.85 14.01
N GLY A 106 -6.20 8.59 15.03
CA GLY A 106 -4.88 8.00 14.84
C GLY A 106 -4.94 6.63 14.16
N TYR A 107 -5.89 5.80 14.57
CA TYR A 107 -6.13 4.48 13.99
C TYR A 107 -6.58 4.56 12.52
N LEU A 108 -7.52 5.46 12.19
CA LEU A 108 -7.98 5.66 10.81
C LEU A 108 -6.87 6.21 9.92
N TRP A 109 -6.09 7.17 10.41
CA TRP A 109 -4.92 7.71 9.69
C TRP A 109 -3.83 6.66 9.49
N LEU A 110 -3.56 5.84 10.50
CA LEU A 110 -2.60 4.74 10.41
C LEU A 110 -3.06 3.71 9.40
N THR A 111 -4.34 3.33 9.40
CA THR A 111 -4.92 2.39 8.43
C THR A 111 -4.85 2.96 7.02
N ALA A 112 -5.23 4.22 6.82
CA ALA A 112 -5.14 4.88 5.52
C ALA A 112 -3.69 4.99 5.04
N GLY A 113 -2.77 5.39 5.92
CA GLY A 113 -1.34 5.49 5.62
C GLY A 113 -0.75 4.12 5.25
N ALA A 114 -1.10 3.07 5.98
CA ALA A 114 -0.68 1.71 5.67
C ALA A 114 -1.16 1.27 4.27
N LEU A 115 -2.44 1.48 3.96
CA LEU A 115 -2.99 1.16 2.64
C LEU A 115 -2.38 1.98 1.50
N LEU A 116 -2.02 3.24 1.75
CA LEU A 116 -1.47 4.14 0.73
C LEU A 116 0.05 4.03 0.56
N LEU A 117 0.78 3.56 1.57
CA LEU A 117 2.25 3.57 1.58
C LEU A 117 2.87 2.18 1.62
N LEU A 118 2.24 1.20 2.29
CA LEU A 118 2.80 -0.15 2.42
C LEU A 118 2.32 -1.08 1.31
N VAL A 119 1.09 -0.89 0.82
CA VAL A 119 0.49 -1.77 -0.18
C VAL A 119 0.95 -1.46 -1.61
N PRO A 120 1.03 -0.20 -2.06
CA PRO A 120 1.46 0.10 -3.42
C PRO A 120 2.96 -0.17 -3.58
N ASP A 121 3.31 -0.84 -4.67
CA ASP A 121 4.70 -1.10 -5.04
C ASP A 121 5.18 -0.15 -6.15
N VAL A 122 6.47 -0.26 -6.51
CA VAL A 122 7.04 0.51 -7.63
C VAL A 122 6.41 0.14 -8.97
N ARG A 123 5.77 -1.03 -9.12
CA ARG A 123 5.11 -1.43 -10.36
C ARG A 123 3.84 -0.61 -10.58
N LEU A 124 3.08 -0.35 -9.53
CA LEU A 124 1.89 0.50 -9.62
C LEU A 124 2.27 1.94 -9.98
N LEU A 125 3.36 2.47 -9.40
CA LEU A 125 3.89 3.79 -9.78
C LEU A 125 4.41 3.82 -11.21
N ALA A 126 5.16 2.79 -11.63
CA ALA A 126 5.64 2.66 -13.00
C ALA A 126 4.45 2.59 -13.98
N LEU A 127 3.45 1.76 -13.69
CA LEU A 127 2.25 1.65 -14.52
C LEU A 127 1.49 2.95 -14.59
N ALA A 128 1.32 3.67 -13.49
CA ALA A 128 0.70 5.00 -13.51
C ALA A 128 1.48 5.97 -14.42
N GLY A 129 2.81 5.92 -14.39
CA GLY A 129 3.67 6.74 -15.25
C GLY A 129 3.63 6.33 -16.73
N TYR A 130 3.55 5.03 -17.03
CA TYR A 130 3.49 4.51 -18.40
C TYR A 130 2.06 4.42 -18.95
N LEU A 131 1.03 4.59 -18.12
CA LEU A 131 -0.37 4.45 -18.52
C LEU A 131 -0.74 5.35 -19.70
N PRO A 132 -0.34 6.64 -19.75
CA PRO A 132 -0.61 7.48 -20.92
C PRO A 132 -0.01 6.92 -22.21
N MET A 133 1.21 6.37 -22.13
CA MET A 133 1.90 5.74 -23.26
C MET A 133 1.19 4.45 -23.69
N LEU A 134 0.76 3.61 -22.74
CA LEU A 134 0.03 2.37 -23.03
C LEU A 134 -1.33 2.64 -23.69
N ILE A 135 -2.08 3.64 -23.18
CA ILE A 135 -3.37 4.03 -23.75
C ILE A 135 -3.20 4.62 -25.15
N ALA A 136 -2.23 5.51 -25.34
CA ALA A 136 -1.99 6.17 -26.62
C ALA A 136 -1.44 5.20 -27.69
N GLY A 137 -0.68 4.18 -27.27
CA GLY A 137 -0.13 3.16 -28.16
C GLY A 137 -1.13 2.05 -28.54
N LEU A 138 -2.16 1.82 -27.72
CA LEU A 138 -3.19 0.80 -27.93
C LEU A 138 -3.80 0.77 -29.35
N PRO A 139 -4.21 1.90 -29.96
CA PRO A 139 -4.77 1.90 -31.32
C PRO A 139 -3.76 1.51 -32.41
N PHE A 140 -2.46 1.55 -32.11
CA PHE A 140 -1.37 1.24 -33.05
C PHE A 140 -0.76 -0.15 -32.81
N GLY A 141 -1.32 -0.95 -31.91
CA GLY A 141 -0.77 -2.26 -31.55
C GLY A 141 0.61 -2.20 -30.88
N TRP A 142 0.94 -1.06 -30.26
CA TRP A 142 2.21 -0.82 -29.60
C TRP A 142 1.99 -0.36 -28.15
N PRO A 143 2.82 -0.75 -27.18
CA PRO A 143 3.90 -1.75 -27.24
C PRO A 143 3.36 -3.19 -27.25
N ASP A 144 4.15 -4.13 -27.79
CA ASP A 144 3.85 -5.57 -27.78
C ASP A 144 4.08 -6.14 -26.36
N ILE A 145 3.07 -6.02 -25.51
CA ILE A 145 3.10 -6.46 -24.11
C ILE A 145 1.90 -7.36 -23.84
N ASP A 146 2.14 -8.51 -23.22
CA ASP A 146 1.08 -9.35 -22.68
C ASP A 146 0.46 -8.68 -21.43
N TYR A 147 -0.69 -8.02 -21.65
CA TYR A 147 -1.47 -7.36 -20.60
C TYR A 147 -1.87 -8.30 -19.45
N GLY A 148 -1.96 -9.62 -19.67
CA GLY A 148 -2.25 -10.60 -18.62
C GLY A 148 -1.14 -10.69 -17.55
N THR A 149 0.11 -10.43 -17.95
CA THR A 149 1.26 -10.39 -17.01
C THR A 149 1.35 -9.06 -16.26
N VAL A 150 0.75 -8.02 -16.82
CA VAL A 150 0.72 -6.66 -16.25
C VAL A 150 -0.42 -6.54 -15.25
N PHE A 151 -1.65 -6.84 -15.68
CA PHE A 151 -2.87 -6.77 -14.87
C PHE A 151 -3.08 -8.02 -14.04
N THR A 152 -2.15 -8.23 -13.11
CA THR A 152 -2.20 -9.35 -12.16
C THR A 152 -3.30 -9.16 -11.12
N TRP A 153 -3.73 -10.27 -10.51
CA TRP A 153 -4.63 -10.26 -9.35
C TRP A 153 -4.12 -9.36 -8.21
N THR A 154 -2.80 -9.38 -7.97
CA THR A 154 -2.15 -8.52 -6.98
C THR A 154 -2.30 -7.04 -7.32
N LEU A 155 -2.08 -6.66 -8.59
CA LEU A 155 -2.25 -5.27 -9.03
C LEU A 155 -3.69 -4.77 -8.79
N GLY A 156 -4.69 -5.56 -9.14
CA GLY A 156 -6.10 -5.21 -8.88
C GLY A 156 -6.36 -4.94 -7.39
N ASN A 157 -5.77 -5.75 -6.52
CA ASN A 157 -5.87 -5.56 -5.06
C ASN A 157 -5.10 -4.35 -4.54
N GLN A 158 -3.95 -4.00 -5.14
CA GLN A 158 -3.26 -2.75 -4.81
C GLN A 158 -4.10 -1.52 -5.19
N VAL A 159 -4.77 -1.54 -6.35
CA VAL A 159 -5.69 -0.46 -6.75
C VAL A 159 -6.88 -0.35 -5.80
N LEU A 160 -7.47 -1.49 -5.40
CA LEU A 160 -8.53 -1.50 -4.40
C LEU A 160 -8.05 -0.92 -3.06
N ALA A 161 -6.87 -1.32 -2.59
CA ALA A 161 -6.27 -0.80 -1.36
C ALA A 161 -6.03 0.72 -1.44
N LEU A 162 -5.57 1.24 -2.58
CA LEU A 162 -5.42 2.68 -2.81
C LEU A 162 -6.74 3.42 -2.72
N ILE A 163 -7.77 2.92 -3.41
CA ILE A 163 -9.13 3.50 -3.35
C ILE A 163 -9.61 3.52 -1.90
N GLY A 164 -9.47 2.39 -1.19
CA GLY A 164 -9.83 2.27 0.22
C GLY A 164 -9.07 3.22 1.14
N GLY A 165 -7.76 3.33 0.97
CA GLY A 165 -6.91 4.25 1.72
C GLY A 165 -7.33 5.71 1.53
N VAL A 166 -7.64 6.12 0.29
CA VAL A 166 -8.17 7.46 0.00
C VAL A 166 -9.54 7.66 0.65
N LEU A 167 -10.46 6.68 0.55
CA LEU A 167 -11.78 6.78 1.15
C LEU A 167 -11.71 6.93 2.67
N ILE A 168 -10.89 6.12 3.34
CA ILE A 168 -10.67 6.19 4.80
C ILE A 168 -10.01 7.52 5.18
N ALA A 169 -9.00 7.97 4.45
CA ALA A 169 -8.35 9.27 4.69
C ALA A 169 -9.35 10.44 4.57
N ARG A 170 -10.22 10.43 3.54
CA ARG A 170 -11.24 11.47 3.37
C ARG A 170 -12.28 11.41 4.50
N ALA A 171 -12.69 10.23 4.93
CA ALA A 171 -13.59 10.08 6.08
C ALA A 171 -12.94 10.57 7.38
N ALA A 172 -11.67 10.26 7.62
CA ALA A 172 -10.89 10.74 8.75
C ALA A 172 -10.76 12.27 8.73
N LEU A 173 -10.50 12.88 7.56
CA LEU A 173 -10.45 14.33 7.39
C LEU A 173 -11.77 15.02 7.67
N VAL A 174 -12.89 14.50 7.13
CA VAL A 174 -14.24 15.02 7.41
C VAL A 174 -14.49 14.97 8.92
N ARG A 175 -14.15 13.85 9.58
CA ARG A 175 -14.32 13.69 11.02
C ARG A 175 -13.42 14.66 11.80
N GLN A 176 -12.17 14.84 11.39
CA GLN A 176 -11.23 15.76 12.01
C GLN A 176 -11.74 17.21 11.94
N ARG A 177 -12.16 17.68 10.76
CA ARG A 177 -12.71 19.03 10.53
C ARG A 177 -13.97 19.30 11.34
N ARG A 178 -14.94 18.37 11.30
CA ARG A 178 -16.14 18.42 12.15
C ARG A 178 -15.81 18.66 13.61
N THR A 179 -14.83 17.92 14.10
CA THR A 179 -14.44 17.97 15.51
C THR A 179 -13.54 19.16 15.87
N ALA A 180 -13.04 19.90 14.88
CA ALA A 180 -12.37 21.18 15.06
C ALA A 180 -13.33 22.39 14.94
N GLY A 181 -14.57 22.16 14.45
CA GLY A 181 -15.52 23.23 14.15
C GLY A 181 -15.32 23.86 12.77
N ASP A 182 -14.46 23.26 11.92
CA ASP A 182 -14.17 23.76 10.58
C ASP A 182 -15.22 23.30 9.57
N CYS A 183 -15.34 24.01 8.45
CA CYS A 183 -16.17 23.57 7.33
C CYS A 183 -15.74 22.16 6.86
N GLU A 184 -16.68 21.22 6.82
CA GLU A 184 -16.39 19.82 6.50
C GLU A 184 -15.86 19.63 5.07
N ASP A 185 -16.32 20.46 4.14
CA ASP A 185 -15.98 20.36 2.71
C ASP A 185 -14.67 21.10 2.37
N CYS A 186 -14.55 22.37 2.76
CA CYS A 186 -13.37 23.18 2.41
C CYS A 186 -12.32 23.25 3.52
N GLY A 187 -12.62 22.85 4.75
CA GLY A 187 -11.70 22.89 5.89
C GLY A 187 -11.40 24.29 6.43
N ARG A 188 -12.16 25.32 6.01
CA ARG A 188 -11.98 26.69 6.53
C ARG A 188 -12.54 26.80 7.94
N SER A 189 -11.73 27.37 8.82
CA SER A 189 -12.08 27.82 10.16
C SER A 189 -12.31 29.34 10.16
N ASP A 190 -12.89 29.87 11.22
CA ASP A 190 -12.86 31.32 11.44
C ASP A 190 -11.40 31.81 11.53
N GLY A 191 -11.10 32.94 10.90
CA GLY A 191 -9.75 33.52 10.88
C GLY A 191 -8.71 32.75 10.06
N TRP A 192 -9.09 31.82 9.18
CA TRP A 192 -8.15 31.07 8.33
C TRP A 192 -7.27 31.96 7.42
N THR A 193 -7.72 33.17 7.11
CA THR A 193 -6.97 34.19 6.34
C THR A 193 -6.05 35.05 7.21
N SER A 194 -6.03 34.85 8.53
CA SER A 194 -5.11 35.59 9.40
C SER A 194 -3.65 35.29 9.00
N PRO A 195 -2.77 36.31 8.99
CA PRO A 195 -1.36 36.12 8.66
C PRO A 195 -0.69 35.04 9.52
N GLU A 196 -1.08 34.96 10.79
CA GLU A 196 -0.58 33.97 11.74
C GLU A 196 -0.97 32.54 11.38
N ALA A 197 -2.22 32.30 10.97
CA ALA A 197 -2.66 30.99 10.50
C ALA A 197 -1.93 30.60 9.22
N ALA A 198 -1.86 31.51 8.24
CA ALA A 198 -1.13 31.29 6.99
C ALA A 198 0.35 30.96 7.23
N ALA A 199 1.02 31.66 8.15
CA ALA A 199 2.42 31.42 8.47
C ALA A 199 2.69 30.08 9.17
N ARG A 200 1.74 29.54 9.95
CA ARG A 200 1.88 28.19 10.56
C ARG A 200 1.86 27.10 9.51
N TRP A 201 0.86 27.11 8.63
CA TRP A 201 0.74 26.13 7.54
C TRP A 201 1.86 26.28 6.51
N GLY A 202 2.19 27.52 6.15
CA GLY A 202 3.28 27.83 5.22
C GLY A 202 4.62 27.30 5.69
N ARG A 203 4.98 27.47 6.97
CA ARG A 203 6.23 26.92 7.53
C ARG A 203 6.30 25.40 7.41
N VAL A 204 5.23 24.68 7.74
CA VAL A 204 5.20 23.21 7.62
C VAL A 204 5.34 22.79 6.16
N ALA A 205 4.62 23.46 5.24
CA ALA A 205 4.71 23.18 3.82
C ALA A 205 6.13 23.42 3.27
N VAL A 206 6.80 24.51 3.67
CA VAL A 206 8.19 24.80 3.31
C VAL A 206 9.12 23.72 3.83
N TRP A 207 8.96 23.28 5.09
CA TRP A 207 9.78 22.20 5.64
C TRP A 207 9.61 20.90 4.85
N ILE A 208 8.39 20.52 4.49
CA ILE A 208 8.13 19.31 3.69
C ILE A 208 8.75 19.46 2.28
N ALA A 209 8.52 20.62 1.64
CA ALA A 209 9.03 20.90 0.30
C ALA A 209 10.55 20.96 0.24
N ALA A 210 11.23 21.36 1.31
CA ALA A 210 12.69 21.35 1.42
C ALA A 210 13.23 19.96 1.81
N ALA A 211 12.58 19.28 2.76
CA ALA A 211 13.05 18.00 3.30
C ALA A 211 13.01 16.86 2.28
N CYS A 212 11.94 16.76 1.47
CA CYS A 212 11.81 15.69 0.48
C CYS A 212 12.95 15.72 -0.57
N PRO A 213 13.22 16.84 -1.26
CA PRO A 213 14.37 16.94 -2.17
C PRO A 213 15.71 16.81 -1.46
N ALA A 214 15.86 17.35 -0.24
CA ALA A 214 17.10 17.22 0.52
C ALA A 214 17.42 15.76 0.84
N ALA A 215 16.44 14.96 1.27
CA ALA A 215 16.62 13.53 1.53
C ALA A 215 17.04 12.76 0.26
N TYR A 216 16.45 13.11 -0.89
CA TYR A 216 16.85 12.55 -2.18
C TYR A 216 18.27 12.97 -2.56
N ALA A 217 18.62 14.26 -2.41
CA ALA A 217 19.95 14.78 -2.69
C ALA A 217 21.01 14.10 -1.82
N VAL A 218 20.76 13.91 -0.52
CA VAL A 218 21.64 13.17 0.39
C VAL A 218 21.82 11.73 -0.06
N SER A 219 20.74 11.04 -0.42
CA SER A 219 20.80 9.67 -0.94
C SER A 219 21.66 9.60 -2.21
N ARG A 220 21.51 10.58 -3.10
CA ARG A 220 22.28 10.67 -4.35
C ARG A 220 23.75 11.00 -4.11
N LEU A 221 24.05 11.92 -3.20
CA LEU A 221 25.41 12.29 -2.81
C LEU A 221 26.13 11.14 -2.11
N SER A 222 25.42 10.30 -1.34
CA SER A 222 25.99 9.10 -0.74
C SER A 222 26.51 8.10 -1.79
N TRP A 223 25.86 8.02 -2.95
CA TRP A 223 26.33 7.21 -4.08
C TRP A 223 27.54 7.84 -4.77
N ALA A 224 27.56 9.18 -4.90
CA ALA A 224 28.69 9.91 -5.50
C ALA A 224 29.96 9.86 -4.62
N LEU A 225 29.80 9.88 -3.30
CA LEU A 225 30.88 9.73 -2.32
C LEU A 225 31.40 8.29 -2.21
N GLY A 226 30.90 7.38 -3.07
CA GLY A 226 31.44 6.04 -3.18
C GLY A 226 31.16 5.18 -1.96
N HIS A 227 30.02 5.35 -1.28
CA HIS A 227 29.45 4.30 -0.44
C HIS A 227 28.65 3.35 -1.35
N PRO A 228 29.21 2.21 -1.81
CA PRO A 228 28.35 1.19 -2.33
C PRO A 228 27.74 0.52 -1.10
N ALA A 229 26.43 0.36 -1.07
CA ALA A 229 25.83 -0.73 -0.31
C ALA A 229 26.29 -2.07 -0.93
N ARG A 230 27.59 -2.35 -0.85
CA ARG A 230 28.23 -3.56 -1.33
C ARG A 230 27.91 -4.62 -0.30
N ARG A 231 26.74 -5.24 -0.41
CA ARG A 231 26.59 -6.63 0.05
C ARG A 231 27.78 -7.36 -0.56
N ARG A 232 28.73 -7.77 0.29
CA ARG A 232 29.83 -8.65 -0.10
C ARG A 232 29.17 -9.90 -0.70
N ARG A 233 29.07 -9.96 -2.03
CA ARG A 233 28.92 -11.24 -2.73
C ARG A 233 30.11 -12.05 -2.28
N ARG A 234 29.88 -13.03 -1.39
CA ARG A 234 30.90 -14.01 -1.03
C ARG A 234 31.36 -14.60 -2.36
N ALA A 235 32.62 -14.37 -2.69
CA ALA A 235 33.22 -14.94 -3.86
C ALA A 235 33.03 -16.46 -3.78
N ALA A 236 32.36 -17.04 -4.77
CA ALA A 236 32.33 -18.49 -4.92
C ALA A 236 33.79 -18.98 -4.97
N PRO A 237 34.16 -20.02 -4.20
CA PRO A 237 35.53 -20.51 -4.20
C PRO A 237 35.91 -20.96 -5.61
N ARG A 238 36.98 -20.34 -6.16
CA ARG A 238 37.59 -20.59 -7.48
C ARG A 238 38.01 -22.06 -7.72
N ALA A 239 37.84 -22.93 -6.73
CA ALA A 239 38.15 -24.36 -6.80
C ALA A 239 37.17 -25.16 -7.69
N ALA A 240 35.89 -24.77 -7.78
CA ALA A 240 34.90 -25.51 -8.58
C ALA A 240 35.11 -25.32 -10.09
N GLN A 241 35.54 -24.13 -10.52
CA GLN A 241 35.66 -23.79 -11.94
C GLN A 241 36.88 -24.42 -12.62
N ARG A 242 37.94 -24.75 -11.86
CA ARG A 242 39.10 -25.49 -12.38
C ARG A 242 38.78 -26.97 -12.64
N ARG A 243 37.87 -27.60 -11.88
CA ARG A 243 37.48 -29.01 -12.10
C ARG A 243 36.67 -29.20 -13.39
N CYS A 244 35.81 -28.25 -13.78
CA CYS A 244 35.06 -28.36 -15.04
C CYS A 244 35.95 -28.13 -16.29
N ARG A 245 36.94 -27.23 -16.22
CA ARG A 245 37.90 -27.03 -17.33
C ARG A 245 38.85 -28.21 -17.52
N GLY A 246 39.17 -28.96 -16.46
CA GLY A 246 39.98 -30.18 -16.55
C GLY A 246 39.23 -31.36 -17.21
N ARG A 247 37.91 -31.46 -17.02
CA ARG A 247 37.10 -32.57 -17.56
C ARG A 247 36.79 -32.42 -19.05
N ALA A 248 36.64 -31.18 -19.53
CA ALA A 248 36.35 -30.90 -20.95
C ALA A 248 37.56 -31.10 -21.89
N ARG A 249 38.79 -31.22 -21.38
CA ARG A 249 39.99 -31.49 -22.20
C ARG A 249 40.32 -32.98 -22.37
N ARG A 250 39.59 -33.89 -21.72
CA ARG A 250 39.85 -35.34 -21.80
C ARG A 250 38.96 -36.11 -22.79
N THR A 251 37.99 -35.48 -23.41
CA THR A 251 37.19 -36.09 -24.48
C THR A 251 37.71 -35.62 -25.84
N GLY A 252 38.67 -36.37 -26.39
CA GLY A 252 39.14 -36.22 -27.76
C GLY A 252 38.05 -36.58 -28.78
N PRO A 253 38.26 -36.25 -30.07
CA PRO A 253 37.26 -36.47 -31.11
C PRO A 253 37.16 -37.96 -31.45
N VAL A 254 35.99 -38.56 -31.19
CA VAL A 254 35.65 -39.89 -31.71
C VAL A 254 35.22 -39.73 -33.17
N ARG A 255 35.99 -40.34 -34.06
CA ARG A 255 35.81 -40.37 -35.51
C ARG A 255 34.98 -41.61 -35.88
N ALA A 256 33.99 -41.39 -36.74
CA ALA A 256 33.39 -42.30 -37.73
C ALA A 256 32.63 -43.57 -37.27
N GLY A 257 31.43 -43.73 -37.84
CA GLY A 257 30.67 -44.98 -37.86
C GLY A 257 29.42 -44.87 -38.73
N ARG A 258 29.60 -45.02 -40.05
CA ARG A 258 28.56 -45.17 -41.08
C ARG A 258 28.02 -46.61 -41.04
N SER A 259 26.70 -46.79 -40.94
CA SER A 259 25.92 -47.96 -41.40
C SER A 259 24.43 -47.58 -41.20
N GLY A 260 23.48 -47.65 -42.12
CA GLY A 260 23.28 -48.62 -43.20
C GLY A 260 22.19 -49.62 -42.77
N ALA A 261 21.07 -49.65 -43.50
CA ALA A 261 19.88 -50.54 -43.42
C ALA A 261 18.79 -50.15 -42.38
N ASP A 262 17.57 -49.73 -42.72
CA ASP A 262 16.50 -50.28 -43.60
C ASP A 262 15.60 -51.32 -42.89
N ILE A 263 14.32 -51.38 -43.30
CA ILE A 263 13.17 -52.18 -42.81
C ILE A 263 12.35 -51.49 -41.69
N GLY A 264 11.05 -51.20 -41.83
CA GLY A 264 10.11 -51.52 -42.88
C GLY A 264 8.72 -50.88 -42.62
N ALA A 265 7.98 -50.76 -43.71
CA ALA A 265 6.60 -50.30 -43.76
C ALA A 265 5.60 -51.25 -43.07
N ARG A 266 4.49 -50.71 -42.55
CA ARG A 266 3.11 -51.15 -42.90
C ARG A 266 2.03 -50.17 -42.38
N PRO A 267 0.84 -50.13 -43.02
CA PRO A 267 -0.16 -49.08 -42.86
C PRO A 267 -1.39 -49.47 -41.99
N ALA A 268 -2.19 -48.44 -41.69
CA ALA A 268 -3.65 -48.35 -41.44
C ALA A 268 -4.45 -49.60 -41.02
N VAL A 269 -5.29 -49.46 -39.97
CA VAL A 269 -6.77 -49.60 -39.95
C VAL A 269 -7.28 -49.13 -38.58
N GLY A 270 -8.36 -48.35 -38.55
CA GLY A 270 -9.09 -47.93 -37.34
C GLY A 270 -9.93 -46.69 -37.58
#